data_AF-A0AAV3RN74-F1
#
_entry.id   AF-A0AAV3RN74-F1
#
_cell.length_a   1.000
_cell.length_b   1.000
_cell.length_c   1.000
_cell.angle_alpha   90.00
_cell.angle_beta   90.00
_cell.angle_gamma   90.00
#
_symmetry.space_group_name_H-M   'P 1'
#
loop_
_entity.id
_entity.type
_entity.pdbx_description
1 polymer ?
#
loop_
_entity_poly.entity_id
_entity_poly.type
_entity_poly.pdbx_seq_one_letter_code
_entity_poly.pdbx_strand_id
1 'polypeptide(L)'
;MALQWMILAYVVAAEASVAILLTLPYPKPLKSRFVSLISLILQPALFIIPFAGFQLLDIYWKNEHRLMCSGEVCTAAERDRYEKSIYKAQRNAILCTAACLLYWCIYRICKYYNELQRMEEVEKRHKDQ
;
A
#
# COMPACT_ATOMS: atom_id res chain seq x y z
N MET A 1 -8.25 17.33 1.73
CA MET A 1 -7.90 16.65 2.99
C MET A 1 -8.74 15.38 3.21
N ALA A 2 -10.00 15.41 3.68
CA ALA A 2 -10.73 14.17 4.04
C ALA A 2 -10.98 13.20 2.87
N LEU A 3 -11.38 13.69 1.69
CA LEU A 3 -11.67 12.86 0.51
C LEU A 3 -10.43 12.07 0.04
N GLN A 4 -9.25 12.69 0.06
CA GLN A 4 -7.99 12.03 -0.34
C GLN A 4 -7.66 10.84 0.57
N TRP A 5 -7.88 10.98 1.88
CA TRP A 5 -7.68 9.89 2.84
C TRP A 5 -8.72 8.77 2.69
N MET A 6 -9.97 9.10 2.31
CA MET A 6 -10.98 8.09 2.01
C MET A 6 -10.61 7.29 0.77
N ILE A 7 -10.23 7.96 -0.32
CA ILE A 7 -9.79 7.29 -1.55
C ILE A 7 -8.59 6.37 -1.26
N LEU A 8 -7.61 6.85 -0.51
CA LEU A 8 -6.45 6.05 -0.13
C LEU A 8 -6.84 4.82 0.71
N ALA A 9 -7.78 4.96 1.65
CA ALA A 9 -8.28 3.83 2.43
C ALA A 9 -9.00 2.78 1.56
N TYR A 10 -9.77 3.21 0.56
CA TYR A 10 -10.38 2.29 -0.41
C TYR A 10 -9.35 1.56 -1.26
N VAL A 11 -8.31 2.27 -1.70
CA VAL A 11 -7.19 1.67 -2.44
C VAL A 11 -6.48 0.63 -1.58
N VAL A 12 -6.13 0.96 -0.34
CA VAL A 12 -5.51 0.02 0.61
C VAL A 12 -6.41 -1.20 0.86
N ALA A 13 -7.72 -1.02 1.02
CA ALA A 13 -8.66 -2.12 1.19
C ALA A 13 -8.73 -3.02 -0.06
N ALA A 14 -8.71 -2.41 -1.25
CA ALA A 14 -8.66 -3.16 -2.51
C ALA A 14 -7.33 -3.95 -2.63
N GLU A 15 -6.18 -3.32 -2.35
CA GLU A 15 -4.88 -4.01 -2.34
C GLU A 15 -4.86 -5.16 -1.33
N ALA A 16 -5.36 -4.95 -0.11
CA ALA A 16 -5.45 -5.99 0.90
C ALA A 16 -6.33 -7.16 0.43
N SER A 17 -7.47 -6.88 -0.22
CA SER A 17 -8.33 -7.92 -0.77
C SER A 17 -7.65 -8.72 -1.88
N VAL A 18 -6.86 -8.06 -2.74
CA VAL A 18 -6.05 -8.71 -3.78
C VAL A 18 -4.93 -9.55 -3.16
N ALA A 19 -4.26 -9.06 -2.12
CA ALA A 19 -3.24 -9.82 -1.40
C ALA A 19 -3.83 -11.09 -0.76
N ILE A 20 -5.01 -11.00 -0.13
CA ILE A 20 -5.72 -12.15 0.42
C ILE A 20 -6.08 -13.14 -0.69
N LEU A 21 -6.63 -12.64 -1.80
CA LEU A 21 -6.97 -13.47 -2.96
C LEU A 21 -5.73 -14.20 -3.52
N LEU A 22 -4.58 -13.53 -3.62
CA LEU A 22 -3.34 -14.17 -4.08
C LEU A 22 -2.80 -15.21 -3.09
N THR A 23 -3.03 -15.01 -1.79
CA THR A 23 -2.56 -15.92 -0.72
C THR A 23 -3.36 -17.23 -0.69
N LEU A 24 -4.63 -17.22 -1.12
CA LEU A 24 -5.47 -18.42 -1.12
C LEU A 24 -4.97 -19.49 -2.12
N PRO A 25 -5.05 -20.78 -1.76
CA PRO A 25 -4.63 -21.88 -2.62
C PRO A 25 -5.66 -22.17 -3.72
N TYR A 26 -5.63 -21.41 -4.81
CA TYR A 26 -6.42 -21.64 -6.02
C TYR A 26 -5.79 -22.66 -6.99
N PRO A 27 -6.61 -23.34 -7.82
CA PRO A 27 -6.11 -24.25 -8.85
C PRO A 27 -5.28 -23.50 -9.92
N LYS A 28 -4.22 -24.16 -10.42
CA LYS A 28 -3.20 -23.61 -11.33
C LYS A 28 -3.74 -22.73 -12.49
N PRO A 29 -4.78 -23.12 -13.26
CA PRO A 29 -5.25 -22.33 -14.40
C PRO A 29 -5.99 -21.04 -13.99
N LEU A 30 -6.57 -20.99 -12.79
CA LEU A 30 -7.19 -19.78 -12.28
C LEU A 30 -6.13 -18.80 -11.78
N LYS A 31 -5.11 -19.30 -11.07
CA LYS A 31 -4.00 -18.47 -10.58
C LYS A 31 -3.28 -17.71 -11.70
N SER A 32 -3.04 -18.35 -12.85
CA SER A 32 -2.35 -17.69 -13.98
C SER A 32 -3.14 -16.54 -14.58
N ARG A 33 -4.45 -16.72 -14.75
CA ARG A 33 -5.33 -15.64 -15.22
C ARG A 33 -5.39 -14.48 -14.24
N PHE A 34 -5.52 -14.77 -12.94
CA PHE A 34 -5.52 -13.74 -11.90
C PHE A 34 -4.21 -12.97 -11.85
N VAL A 35 -3.07 -13.66 -11.89
CA VAL A 35 -1.76 -13.00 -11.85
C VAL A 35 -1.52 -12.14 -13.09
N SER A 36 -1.93 -12.59 -14.28
CA SER A 36 -1.85 -11.79 -15.50
C SER A 36 -2.69 -10.52 -15.41
N LEU A 37 -3.94 -10.62 -14.95
CA LEU A 37 -4.83 -9.47 -14.75
C LEU A 37 -4.29 -8.50 -13.70
N ILE A 38 -3.81 -9.03 -12.56
CA ILE A 38 -3.25 -8.22 -11.48
C ILE A 38 -1.96 -7.53 -11.97
N SER A 39 -1.10 -8.21 -12.70
CA SER A 39 0.14 -7.62 -13.24
C SER A 39 -0.15 -6.45 -14.20
N LEU A 40 -1.24 -6.52 -14.97
CA LEU A 40 -1.65 -5.44 -15.89
C LEU A 40 -2.17 -4.22 -15.11
N ILE A 41 -2.90 -4.44 -14.02
CA ILE A 41 -3.45 -3.38 -13.15
C ILE A 41 -2.38 -2.81 -12.20
N LEU A 42 -1.36 -3.60 -11.86
CA LEU A 42 -0.29 -3.18 -10.96
C LEU A 42 0.63 -2.13 -11.58
N GLN A 43 0.78 -2.15 -12.91
CA GLN A 43 1.62 -1.21 -13.65
C GLN A 43 1.12 0.25 -13.54
N PRO A 44 -0.18 0.57 -13.72
CA PRO A 44 -0.73 1.90 -13.40
C PRO A 44 -0.79 2.19 -11.89
N ALA A 45 -0.83 1.17 -11.03
CA ALA A 45 -0.82 1.34 -9.58
C ALA A 45 0.54 1.84 -9.03
N LEU A 46 1.61 1.89 -9.84
CA LEU A 46 2.87 2.59 -9.48
C LEU A 46 2.66 4.04 -9.04
N PHE A 47 1.60 4.70 -9.49
CA PHE A 47 1.26 6.07 -9.10
C PHE A 47 0.95 6.22 -7.59
N ILE A 48 0.61 5.12 -6.90
CA ILE A 48 0.38 5.12 -5.45
C ILE A 48 1.65 5.46 -4.67
N ILE A 49 2.83 5.04 -5.15
CA ILE A 49 4.11 5.29 -4.47
C ILE A 49 4.46 6.78 -4.40
N PRO A 50 4.52 7.54 -5.50
CA PRO A 50 4.79 8.99 -5.44
C PRO A 50 3.66 9.74 -4.73
N PHE A 51 2.40 9.28 -4.85
CA PHE A 51 1.27 9.87 -4.13
C PHE A 51 1.39 9.71 -2.61
N ALA A 52 1.74 8.51 -2.12
CA ALA A 52 1.99 8.25 -0.71
C ALA A 52 3.21 9.03 -0.20
N GLY A 53 4.26 9.16 -1.01
CA GLY A 53 5.43 9.98 -0.71
C GLY A 53 5.08 11.46 -0.52
N PHE A 54 4.27 12.03 -1.42
CA PHE A 54 3.78 13.40 -1.30
C PHE A 54 2.93 13.61 -0.04
N GLN A 55 2.06 12.66 0.30
CA GLN A 55 1.24 12.74 1.51
C GLN A 55 2.05 12.62 2.80
N LEU A 56 3.08 11.78 2.82
CA LEU A 56 4.01 11.69 3.95
C LEU A 56 4.80 12.99 4.11
N LEU A 57 5.25 13.59 3.01
CA LEU A 57 5.93 14.89 3.05
C LEU A 57 5.00 16.01 3.52
N ASP A 58 3.73 16.02 3.11
CA ASP A 58 2.71 16.96 3.59
C ASP A 58 2.42 16.78 5.10
N ILE A 59 2.41 15.54 5.61
CA ILE A 59 2.31 15.27 7.05
C ILE A 59 3.56 15.77 7.79
N TYR A 60 4.74 15.46 7.27
CA TYR A 60 6.02 15.87 7.87
C TYR A 60 6.12 17.39 7.95
N TRP A 61 5.82 18.07 6.84
CA TRP A 61 5.81 19.54 6.76
C TRP A 61 4.81 20.17 7.74
N LYS A 62 3.60 19.60 7.85
CA LYS A 62 2.59 20.03 8.84
C LYS A 62 2.99 19.75 10.29
N ASN A 63 3.86 18.78 10.54
CA ASN A 63 4.38 18.51 11.87
C ASN A 63 5.47 19.52 12.24
N GLU A 64 6.38 19.81 11.32
CA GLU A 64 7.51 20.72 11.51
C GLU A 64 7.06 22.18 11.70
N HIS A 65 6.10 22.64 10.90
CA HIS A 65 5.57 24.02 11.01
C HIS A 65 4.51 24.18 12.10
N ARG A 66 4.26 23.15 12.91
CA ARG A 66 3.31 23.26 14.00
C ARG A 66 4.00 23.82 15.23
N LEU A 67 3.50 24.96 15.71
CA LEU A 67 3.88 25.49 17.02
C LEU A 67 3.63 24.42 18.08
N MET A 68 4.70 23.78 18.54
CA MET A 68 4.65 22.86 19.67
C MET A 68 4.33 23.69 20.92
N CYS A 69 3.34 23.25 21.70
CA CYS A 69 3.13 23.76 23.05
C CYS A 69 4.33 23.33 23.92
N SER A 70 5.42 24.09 23.84
CA SER A 70 6.64 23.87 24.62
C SER A 70 6.75 24.80 25.84
N GLY A 71 5.74 25.64 26.10
CA GLY A 71 5.72 26.59 27.22
C GLY A 71 4.69 26.24 28.29
N GLU A 72 4.98 26.62 29.54
CA GLU A 72 4.18 26.40 30.77
C GLU A 72 2.75 26.99 30.77
N VAL A 73 2.25 27.49 29.62
CA VAL A 73 0.99 28.26 29.48
C VAL A 73 -0.01 27.61 28.51
N CYS A 74 0.15 26.33 28.17
CA CYS A 74 -0.79 25.65 27.26
C CYS A 74 -2.03 25.18 28.05
N THR A 75 -3.23 25.64 27.65
CA THR A 75 -4.48 25.23 28.33
C THR A 75 -4.81 23.77 28.03
N ALA A 76 -5.47 23.06 28.97
CA ALA A 76 -5.79 21.63 28.82
C ALA A 76 -6.56 21.29 27.53
N ALA A 77 -7.39 22.23 27.03
CA ALA A 77 -8.11 22.10 25.77
C ALA A 77 -7.18 22.13 24.54
N GLU A 78 -6.06 22.85 24.60
CA GLU A 78 -5.08 22.94 23.51
C GLU A 78 -4.22 21.67 23.43
N ARG A 79 -3.88 21.06 24.58
CA ARG A 79 -3.21 19.75 24.64
C ARG A 79 -4.06 18.64 24.03
N ASP A 80 -5.34 18.54 24.38
CA ASP A 80 -6.25 17.52 23.80
C ASP A 80 -6.40 17.69 22.28
N ARG A 81 -6.46 18.95 21.79
CA ARG A 81 -6.52 19.25 20.35
C ARG A 81 -5.23 18.85 19.64
N TYR A 82 -4.07 19.05 20.29
CA TYR A 82 -2.76 18.65 19.77
C TYR A 82 -2.62 17.13 19.70
N GLU A 83 -2.96 16.41 20.76
CA GLU A 83 -2.92 14.94 20.78
C GLU A 83 -3.84 14.33 19.71
N LYS A 84 -5.09 14.79 19.60
CA LYS A 84 -6.03 14.32 18.56
C LYS A 84 -5.50 14.48 17.15
N SER A 85 -4.70 15.50 16.90
CA SER A 85 -4.14 15.78 15.58
C SER A 85 -2.83 15.06 15.31
N ILE A 86 -2.03 14.78 16.35
CA ILE A 86 -0.92 13.81 16.29
C ILE A 86 -1.46 12.41 15.95
N TYR A 87 -2.47 11.92 16.67
CA TYR A 87 -3.09 10.61 16.39
C TYR A 87 -3.65 10.53 14.97
N LYS A 88 -4.24 11.63 14.48
CA LYS A 88 -4.73 11.71 13.09
C LYS A 88 -3.60 11.61 12.07
N ALA A 89 -2.47 12.29 12.32
CA ALA A 89 -1.29 12.24 11.47
C ALA A 89 -0.62 10.85 11.48
N GLN A 90 -0.47 10.25 12.66
CA GLN A 90 0.11 8.92 12.82
C GLN A 90 -0.72 7.85 12.10
N ARG A 91 -2.06 7.86 12.28
CA ARG A 91 -2.95 6.94 11.57
C ARG A 91 -2.81 7.07 10.06
N ASN A 92 -2.72 8.29 9.57
CA ASN A 92 -2.56 8.59 8.16
C ASN A 92 -1.18 8.13 7.61
N ALA A 93 -0.11 8.31 8.39
CA ALA A 93 1.22 7.82 8.04
C ALA A 93 1.27 6.28 7.97
N ILE A 94 0.69 5.59 8.96
CA ILE A 94 0.58 4.13 8.96
C ILE A 94 -0.17 3.65 7.71
N LEU A 95 -1.23 4.34 7.32
CA LEU A 95 -2.02 3.99 6.15
C LEU A 95 -1.23 4.14 4.84
N CYS A 96 -0.41 5.18 4.70
CA CYS A 96 0.52 5.34 3.56
C CYS A 96 1.59 4.23 3.55
N THR A 97 2.22 3.94 4.69
CA THR A 97 3.24 2.88 4.78
C THR A 97 2.65 1.50 4.45
N ALA A 98 1.44 1.21 4.95
CA ALA A 98 0.74 -0.03 4.66
C ALA A 98 0.42 -0.19 3.17
N ALA A 99 -0.02 0.87 2.49
CA ALA A 99 -0.25 0.87 1.04
C ALA A 99 1.03 0.48 0.27
N CYS A 100 2.15 1.15 0.57
CA CYS A 100 3.43 0.87 -0.07
C CYS A 100 3.90 -0.58 0.17
N LEU A 101 3.74 -1.09 1.40
CA LEU A 101 4.11 -2.47 1.74
C LEU A 101 3.24 -3.49 1.02
N LEU A 102 1.91 -3.31 1.00
CA LEU A 102 0.99 -4.21 0.31
C LEU A 102 1.26 -4.24 -1.19
N TYR A 103 1.42 -3.07 -1.81
CA TYR A 103 1.82 -2.96 -3.21
C TYR A 103 3.11 -3.74 -3.50
N TRP A 104 4.14 -3.57 -2.67
CA TRP A 104 5.41 -4.30 -2.81
C TRP A 104 5.23 -5.81 -2.68
N CYS A 105 4.44 -6.28 -1.71
CA CYS A 105 4.13 -7.70 -1.53
C CYS A 105 3.44 -8.28 -2.76
N ILE A 106 2.42 -7.60 -3.30
CA ILE A 106 1.69 -8.02 -4.51
C ILE A 106 2.65 -8.08 -5.70
N TYR A 107 3.48 -7.05 -5.89
CA TYR A 107 4.48 -7.01 -6.95
C TYR A 107 5.44 -8.20 -6.89
N ARG A 108 5.96 -8.52 -5.70
CA ARG A 108 6.84 -9.67 -5.50
C ARG A 108 6.14 -10.98 -5.85
N ILE A 109 4.92 -11.18 -5.36
CA ILE A 109 4.15 -12.41 -5.63
C ILE A 109 3.90 -12.58 -7.13
N CYS A 110 3.47 -11.53 -7.82
CA CYS A 110 3.23 -11.57 -9.27
C CYS A 110 4.52 -11.87 -10.04
N LYS A 111 5.65 -11.26 -9.68
CA LYS A 111 6.94 -11.52 -10.31
C LYS A 111 7.36 -12.98 -10.14
N TYR A 112 7.29 -13.51 -8.93
CA TYR A 112 7.65 -14.90 -8.65
C TYR A 112 6.76 -15.88 -9.41
N TYR A 113 5.46 -15.61 -9.49
CA TYR A 113 4.54 -16.47 -10.20
C TYR A 113 4.81 -16.50 -11.71
N ASN A 114 5.09 -15.33 -12.32
CA ASN A 114 5.49 -15.26 -13.73
C ASN A 114 6.81 -16.01 -14.01
N GLU A 115 7.79 -15.90 -13.10
CA GLU A 115 9.04 -16.67 -13.21
C GLU A 115 8.78 -18.18 -13.09
N LEU A 116 7.90 -18.61 -12.18
CA LEU A 116 7.53 -20.01 -12.01
C LEU A 116 6.87 -20.58 -13.27
N GLN A 117 5.91 -19.86 -13.87
CA GLN A 117 5.27 -20.29 -15.13
C GLN A 117 6.28 -20.44 -16.26
N ARG A 118 7.22 -19.49 -16.39
CA ARG A 118 8.27 -19.56 -17.41
C ARG A 118 9.14 -20.80 -17.23
N MET A 119 9.45 -21.19 -16.00
CA MET A 119 10.22 -22.40 -15.72
C MET A 119 9.43 -23.67 -16.01
N GLU A 120 8.14 -23.73 -15.66
CA GLU A 120 7.26 -24.88 -15.96
C GLU A 120 7.08 -25.09 -17.47
N GLU A 121 7.02 -24.00 -18.26
CA GLU A 121 6.99 -24.07 -19.73
C GLU A 121 8.31 -24.57 -20.33
N VAL A 122 9.45 -24.13 -19.80
CA VAL A 122 10.78 -24.60 -20.25
C VAL A 122 10.98 -26.08 -19.94
N GLU A 123 10.53 -26.55 -18.76
CA GLU A 123 10.60 -27.95 -18.38
C GLU A 123 9.74 -28.83 -19.30
N LYS A 124 8.51 -28.39 -19.63
CA LYS A 124 7.65 -29.11 -20.60
C LYS A 124 8.32 -29.25 -21.95
N ARG A 125 8.88 -28.16 -22.49
CA ARG A 125 9.60 -28.20 -23.78
C ARG A 125 10.79 -29.17 -23.78
N HIS A 126 11.47 -29.34 -22.66
CA HIS A 126 12.56 -30.32 -22.54
C HIS A 126 12.09 -31.76 -22.41
N LYS A 127 10.87 -32.01 -21.90
CA LYS A 127 10.29 -33.36 -21.80
C LYS A 127 9.66 -33.84 -23.10
N ASP A 128 9.23 -32.91 -23.95
CA ASP A 128 8.65 -33.21 -25.27
C ASP A 128 9.72 -33.45 -26.35
N GLN A 129 11.01 -33.28 -26.01
CA GLN A 129 12.19 -33.51 -26.86
C GLN A 129 12.89 -34.82 -26.50
#